data_AF-A0A7S0CA88-F1
#
_entry.id   AF-A0A7S0CA88-F1
#
_cell.length_a   1.000
_cell.length_b   1.000
_cell.length_c   1.000
_cell.angle_alpha   90.00
_cell.angle_beta   90.00
_cell.angle_gamma   90.00
#
_symmetry.space_group_name_H-M   'P 1'
#
loop_
_entity.id
_entity.type
_entity.pdbx_description
1 polymer ?
#
loop_
_entity_poly.entity_id
_entity_poly.type
_entity_poly.pdbx_seq_one_letter_code
_entity_poly.pdbx_strand_id
1 'polypeptide(L)'
;ESDLRQHVTHYATNVNKGDAVISEAGNRWQSHLDTGKWECHQHNFWVQPPPMWNMPLPLRTELSQNCDLAFVKGDANYRRLLGDLEWNMSDPFQQVVGDYFPCPVCALRTLKAEVGCGMKEELVVRAKGLDENWSTNGRFGVVHFSRGHGL
;
A
#
# COMPACT_ATOMS: atom_id res chain seq x y z
N GLU A 1 -3.78 -15.12 2.82
CA GLU A 1 -2.65 -15.91 3.36
C GLU A 1 -2.05 -16.89 2.36
N SER A 2 -2.85 -17.52 1.49
CA SER A 2 -2.30 -18.52 0.56
C SER A 2 -1.17 -17.95 -0.30
N ASP A 3 -1.31 -16.74 -0.85
CA ASP A 3 -0.32 -16.20 -1.79
C ASP A 3 1.08 -15.99 -1.17
N LEU A 4 1.21 -15.27 -0.05
CA LEU A 4 2.53 -15.02 0.56
C LEU A 4 3.17 -16.31 1.11
N ARG A 5 2.42 -17.14 1.84
CA ARG A 5 2.98 -18.39 2.38
C ARG A 5 3.34 -19.35 1.26
N GLN A 6 2.50 -19.48 0.23
CA GLN A 6 2.82 -20.30 -0.95
C GLN A 6 4.03 -19.76 -1.69
N HIS A 7 4.18 -18.43 -1.80
CA HIS A 7 5.36 -17.81 -2.38
C HIS A 7 6.61 -18.18 -1.56
N VAL A 8 6.62 -17.91 -0.26
CA VAL A 8 7.76 -18.24 0.61
C VAL A 8 8.11 -19.73 0.52
N THR A 9 7.12 -20.62 0.61
CA THR A 9 7.34 -22.07 0.43
C THR A 9 7.92 -22.37 -0.94
N HIS A 10 7.37 -21.80 -2.02
CA HIS A 10 7.87 -22.02 -3.37
C HIS A 10 9.35 -21.62 -3.51
N TYR A 11 9.74 -20.47 -2.97
CA TYR A 11 11.12 -19.99 -3.00
C TYR A 11 12.05 -20.76 -2.07
N ALA A 12 11.54 -21.30 -0.97
CA ALA A 12 12.31 -22.15 -0.06
C ALA A 12 12.50 -23.59 -0.58
N THR A 13 11.53 -24.16 -1.29
CA THR A 13 11.50 -25.60 -1.62
C THR A 13 11.55 -25.94 -3.11
N ASN A 14 11.02 -25.09 -3.99
CA ASN A 14 10.70 -25.44 -5.38
C ASN A 14 11.46 -24.62 -6.44
N VAL A 15 12.08 -23.50 -6.08
CA VAL A 15 12.99 -22.84 -7.02
C VAL A 15 14.21 -23.73 -7.16
N ASN A 16 14.40 -24.22 -8.39
CA ASN A 16 15.49 -25.10 -8.82
C ASN A 16 16.76 -24.83 -8.03
N LYS A 17 17.39 -25.90 -7.52
CA LYS A 17 18.72 -25.93 -6.88
C LYS A 17 19.86 -25.27 -7.69
N GLY A 18 19.57 -24.62 -8.82
CA GLY A 18 20.50 -23.92 -9.69
C GLY A 18 20.71 -22.43 -9.39
N ASP A 19 19.86 -21.77 -8.61
CA ASP A 19 20.08 -20.37 -8.19
C ASP A 19 20.16 -20.25 -6.66
N ALA A 20 21.40 -20.24 -6.15
CA ALA A 20 21.70 -20.19 -4.74
C ALA A 20 21.14 -18.93 -4.06
N VAL A 21 21.09 -17.79 -4.76
CA VAL A 21 20.64 -16.52 -4.21
C VAL A 21 19.14 -16.56 -3.94
N ILE A 22 18.38 -17.14 -4.87
CA ILE A 22 16.93 -17.24 -4.74
C ILE A 22 16.55 -18.20 -3.61
N SER A 23 17.23 -19.34 -3.49
CA SER A 23 16.99 -20.29 -2.40
C SER A 23 17.37 -19.70 -1.04
N GLU A 24 18.46 -18.95 -0.95
CA GLU A 24 18.86 -18.25 0.29
C GLU A 24 17.78 -17.25 0.73
N ALA A 25 17.23 -16.47 -0.21
CA ALA A 25 16.14 -15.53 0.08
C ALA A 25 14.89 -16.26 0.60
N GLY A 26 14.49 -17.35 -0.06
CA GLY A 26 13.35 -18.19 0.36
C GLY A 26 13.52 -18.74 1.78
N ASN A 27 14.70 -19.29 2.09
CA ASN A 27 15.01 -19.81 3.42
C ASN A 27 14.99 -18.72 4.49
N ARG A 28 15.51 -17.52 4.18
CA ARG A 28 15.45 -16.38 5.10
C ARG A 28 14.00 -15.93 5.36
N TRP A 29 13.17 -15.85 4.32
CA TRP A 29 11.75 -15.51 4.48
C TRP A 29 11.00 -16.56 5.28
N GLN A 30 11.26 -17.84 5.05
CA GLN A 30 10.69 -18.93 5.85
C GLN A 30 11.08 -18.78 7.32
N SER A 31 12.36 -18.51 7.62
CA SER A 31 12.82 -18.24 8.98
C SER A 31 12.11 -17.04 9.62
N HIS A 32 11.81 -15.98 8.88
CA HIS A 32 11.04 -14.85 9.41
C HIS A 32 9.60 -15.23 9.78
N LEU A 33 8.95 -16.09 9.00
CA LEU A 33 7.63 -16.63 9.35
C LEU A 33 7.71 -17.56 10.58
N ASP A 34 8.70 -18.46 10.62
CA ASP A 34 8.84 -19.46 11.69
C ASP A 34 9.19 -18.82 13.04
N THR A 35 9.93 -17.70 13.02
CA THR A 35 10.33 -16.96 14.22
C THR A 35 9.37 -15.84 14.62
N GLY A 36 8.25 -15.67 13.90
CA GLY A 36 7.27 -14.60 14.18
C GLY A 36 7.76 -13.19 13.84
N LYS A 37 8.89 -13.04 13.12
CA LYS A 37 9.32 -11.72 12.63
C LYS A 37 8.39 -11.20 11.54
N TRP A 38 7.83 -12.11 10.74
CA TRP A 38 6.77 -11.83 9.78
C TRP A 38 5.50 -12.52 10.23
N GLU A 39 4.43 -11.74 10.37
CA GLU A 39 3.10 -12.23 10.70
C GLU A 39 2.12 -11.88 9.58
N CYS A 40 1.24 -12.83 9.25
CA CYS A 40 0.23 -12.67 8.21
C CYS A 40 -1.13 -12.47 8.85
N HIS A 41 -1.60 -11.22 8.90
CA HIS A 41 -2.92 -10.87 9.43
C HIS A 41 -3.95 -10.87 8.29
N GLN A 42 -5.11 -11.46 8.56
CA GLN A 42 -6.26 -11.41 7.65
C GLN A 42 -7.41 -10.65 8.31
N HIS A 43 -8.15 -9.90 7.49
CA HIS A 43 -9.37 -9.26 7.95
C HIS A 43 -10.30 -9.05 6.75
N ASN A 44 -11.59 -9.38 6.90
CA ASN A 44 -12.56 -9.28 5.81
C ASN A 44 -12.63 -7.88 5.19
N PHE A 45 -12.42 -6.84 6.00
CA PHE A 45 -12.31 -5.44 5.54
C PHE A 45 -11.40 -5.25 4.32
N TRP A 46 -10.28 -5.96 4.23
CA TRP A 46 -9.32 -5.80 3.13
C TRP A 46 -9.88 -6.27 1.77
N VAL A 47 -10.90 -7.13 1.79
CA VAL A 47 -11.56 -7.67 0.59
C VAL A 47 -12.97 -7.10 0.38
N GLN A 48 -13.33 -6.00 1.05
CA GLN A 48 -14.63 -5.34 0.91
C GLN A 48 -14.48 -3.97 0.20
N PRO A 49 -15.53 -3.48 -0.49
CA PRO A 49 -15.51 -2.21 -1.21
C PRO A 49 -15.41 -0.92 -0.37
N PRO A 50 -15.72 -0.86 0.94
CA PRO A 50 -15.72 0.41 1.66
C PRO A 50 -14.38 1.15 1.63
N PRO A 51 -14.43 2.50 1.66
CA PRO A 51 -13.25 3.35 1.78
C PRO A 51 -12.54 3.11 3.13
N MET A 52 -11.26 3.47 3.22
CA MET A 52 -10.45 3.13 4.38
C MET A 52 -10.85 3.87 5.66
N TRP A 53 -11.57 4.99 5.57
CA TRP A 53 -12.15 5.64 6.75
C TRP A 53 -13.29 4.84 7.40
N ASN A 54 -13.87 3.86 6.72
CA ASN A 54 -14.84 2.90 7.30
C ASN A 54 -14.16 1.70 7.99
N MET A 55 -12.85 1.75 8.21
CA MET A 55 -12.14 0.68 8.92
C MET A 55 -12.77 0.42 10.30
N PRO A 56 -13.13 -0.83 10.63
CA PRO A 56 -13.76 -1.17 11.91
C PRO A 56 -12.87 -0.81 13.11
N LEU A 57 -13.50 -0.43 14.22
CA LEU A 57 -12.80 -0.02 15.43
C LEU A 57 -11.74 -1.03 15.92
N PRO A 58 -12.00 -2.35 15.98
CA PRO A 58 -10.98 -3.31 16.42
C PRO A 58 -9.69 -3.26 15.57
N LEU A 59 -9.82 -3.20 14.25
CA LEU A 59 -8.69 -3.13 13.32
C LEU A 59 -7.98 -1.77 13.38
N ARG A 60 -8.75 -0.68 13.56
CA ARG A 60 -8.17 0.65 13.79
C ARG A 60 -7.31 0.68 15.06
N THR A 61 -7.82 0.12 16.15
CA THR A 61 -7.11 0.04 17.43
C THR A 61 -5.85 -0.83 17.32
N GLU A 62 -5.93 -1.97 16.65
CA GLU A 62 -4.77 -2.84 16.41
C GLU A 62 -3.65 -2.08 15.68
N LEU A 63 -3.99 -1.37 14.60
CA LEU A 63 -3.03 -0.59 13.82
C LEU A 63 -2.47 0.59 14.61
N SER A 64 -3.30 1.35 15.33
CA SER A 64 -2.80 2.51 16.08
C SER A 64 -1.86 2.13 17.22
N GLN A 65 -2.05 0.95 17.82
CA GLN A 65 -1.24 0.50 18.95
C GLN A 65 0.05 -0.23 18.53
N ASN A 66 0.03 -0.94 17.40
CA ASN A 66 1.10 -1.89 17.05
C ASN A 66 1.79 -1.59 15.71
N CYS A 67 1.38 -0.55 14.99
CA CYS A 67 1.95 -0.23 13.67
C CYS A 67 2.68 1.11 13.69
N ASP A 68 4.02 1.07 13.58
CA ASP A 68 4.84 2.29 13.45
C ASP A 68 4.72 2.92 12.05
N LEU A 69 4.48 2.10 11.02
CA LEU A 69 4.32 2.55 9.64
C LEU A 69 3.56 1.51 8.79
N ALA A 70 2.45 1.94 8.21
CA ALA A 70 1.70 1.14 7.24
C ALA A 70 2.13 1.45 5.80
N PHE A 71 2.52 0.41 5.04
CA PHE A 71 2.72 0.53 3.59
C PHE A 71 1.46 0.09 2.83
N VAL A 72 0.82 1.04 2.15
CA VAL A 72 -0.36 0.76 1.32
C VAL A 72 0.07 0.65 -0.13
N LYS A 73 -0.06 -0.56 -0.71
CA LYS A 73 0.47 -0.87 -2.04
C LYS A 73 -0.61 -0.86 -3.12
N GLY A 74 -0.29 -0.22 -4.24
CA GLY A 74 -1.03 -0.35 -5.49
C GLY A 74 -2.26 0.55 -5.62
N ASP A 75 -2.79 0.59 -6.83
CA ASP A 75 -3.86 1.51 -7.23
C ASP A 75 -5.20 1.23 -6.52
N ALA A 76 -5.60 -0.04 -6.42
CA ALA A 76 -6.86 -0.42 -5.76
C ALA A 76 -6.91 0.04 -4.29
N ASN A 77 -5.82 -0.14 -3.54
CA ASN A 77 -5.76 0.32 -2.15
C ASN A 77 -5.65 1.85 -2.06
N TYR A 78 -4.96 2.49 -2.99
CA TYR A 78 -4.87 3.96 -3.05
C TYR A 78 -6.26 4.59 -3.30
N ARG A 79 -7.05 4.02 -4.20
CA ARG A 79 -8.43 4.45 -4.44
C ARG A 79 -9.26 4.32 -3.17
N ARG A 80 -9.15 3.21 -2.44
CA ARG A 80 -9.82 3.05 -1.13
C ARG A 80 -9.33 4.03 -0.06
N LEU A 81 -8.06 4.43 -0.07
CA LEU A 81 -7.54 5.48 0.83
C LEU A 81 -8.22 6.83 0.58
N LEU A 82 -8.49 7.17 -0.68
CA LEU A 82 -9.13 8.42 -1.07
C LEU A 82 -10.66 8.29 -1.20
N GLY A 83 -11.18 7.10 -0.90
CA GLY A 83 -12.57 6.69 -1.10
C GLY A 83 -13.10 6.81 -2.52
N ASP A 84 -12.20 6.74 -3.50
CA ASP A 84 -12.50 6.81 -4.92
C ASP A 84 -13.24 8.10 -5.32
N LEU A 85 -12.98 9.19 -4.59
CA LEU A 85 -13.58 10.51 -4.81
C LEU A 85 -12.70 11.40 -5.70
N GLU A 86 -13.32 12.43 -6.28
CA GLU A 86 -12.66 13.48 -7.05
C GLU A 86 -12.07 14.54 -6.12
N TRP A 87 -10.80 14.35 -5.74
CA TRP A 87 -10.00 15.34 -5.02
C TRP A 87 -9.22 16.21 -6.00
N ASN A 88 -8.88 17.44 -5.61
CA ASN A 88 -7.88 18.18 -6.38
C ASN A 88 -6.54 17.47 -6.26
N MET A 89 -5.80 17.41 -7.36
CA MET A 89 -4.48 16.77 -7.37
C MET A 89 -3.52 17.40 -6.37
N SER A 90 -3.71 18.67 -6.02
CA SER A 90 -2.92 19.44 -5.04
C SER A 90 -3.43 19.35 -3.60
N ASP A 91 -4.60 18.74 -3.34
CA ASP A 91 -5.13 18.61 -1.97
C ASP A 91 -4.11 17.86 -1.10
N PRO A 92 -3.69 18.39 0.06
CA PRO A 92 -2.63 17.76 0.85
C PRO A 92 -2.98 16.32 1.27
N PHE A 93 -2.12 15.36 0.98
CA PHE A 93 -2.33 13.95 1.38
C PHE A 93 -2.52 13.78 2.90
N GLN A 94 -1.87 14.64 3.70
CA GLN A 94 -2.07 14.69 5.16
C GLN A 94 -3.52 15.04 5.54
N GLN A 95 -4.19 15.94 4.81
CA GLN A 95 -5.59 16.30 5.09
C GLN A 95 -6.53 15.20 4.60
N VAL A 96 -6.28 14.64 3.41
CA VAL A 96 -7.18 13.61 2.84
C VAL A 96 -7.10 12.28 3.59
N VAL A 97 -5.89 11.83 3.94
CA VAL A 97 -5.66 10.50 4.54
C VAL A 97 -5.23 10.58 6.00
N GLY A 98 -4.43 11.58 6.35
CA GLY A 98 -3.96 11.74 7.73
C GLY A 98 -5.05 12.07 8.73
N ASP A 99 -6.19 12.62 8.28
CA ASP A 99 -7.29 12.94 9.20
C ASP A 99 -8.00 11.71 9.77
N TYR A 100 -7.81 10.52 9.19
CA TYR A 100 -8.50 9.31 9.66
C TYR A 100 -7.64 8.06 9.81
N PHE A 101 -6.49 7.93 9.12
CA PHE A 101 -5.75 6.68 9.09
C PHE A 101 -5.05 6.44 10.44
N PRO A 102 -5.16 5.26 11.09
CA PRO A 102 -4.86 5.10 12.52
C PRO A 102 -3.38 5.16 12.92
N CYS A 103 -2.45 5.20 11.96
CA CYS A 103 -1.00 5.24 12.19
C CYS A 103 -0.29 5.96 11.04
N PRO A 104 1.02 6.24 11.13
CA PRO A 104 1.78 6.74 9.99
C PRO A 104 1.63 5.82 8.78
N VAL A 105 1.42 6.41 7.61
CA VAL A 105 1.09 5.66 6.40
C VAL A 105 1.87 6.16 5.19
N CYS A 106 2.42 5.22 4.43
CA CYS A 106 3.09 5.44 3.17
C CYS A 106 2.35 4.70 2.05
N ALA A 107 1.76 5.45 1.13
CA ALA A 107 1.09 4.91 -0.04
C ALA A 107 2.05 4.84 -1.24
N LEU A 108 2.24 3.64 -1.79
CA LEU A 108 3.10 3.36 -2.94
C LEU A 108 2.22 2.95 -4.13
N ARG A 109 2.10 3.84 -5.12
CA ARG A 109 1.10 3.69 -6.17
C ARG A 109 1.66 4.03 -7.54
N THR A 110 1.45 3.14 -8.50
CA THR A 110 1.45 3.49 -9.94
C THR A 110 0.06 3.98 -10.33
N LEU A 111 -0.06 5.08 -11.06
CA LEU A 111 -1.35 5.70 -11.40
C LEU A 111 -2.09 4.88 -12.47
N LYS A 112 -3.22 4.27 -12.10
CA LYS A 112 -4.10 3.49 -12.99
C LYS A 112 -5.56 3.92 -12.91
N ALA A 113 -5.81 5.12 -12.37
CA ALA A 113 -7.13 5.72 -12.19
C ALA A 113 -7.00 7.24 -11.99
N GLU A 114 -8.01 7.99 -12.38
CA GLU A 114 -8.05 9.47 -12.36
C GLU A 114 -8.12 10.08 -10.94
N VAL A 115 -8.17 9.24 -9.91
CA VAL A 115 -8.15 9.62 -8.50
C VAL A 115 -6.74 10.02 -8.07
N GLY A 116 -6.57 11.11 -7.31
CA GLY A 116 -5.27 11.56 -6.82
C GLY A 116 -5.34 12.77 -5.89
N CYS A 117 -4.29 13.00 -5.11
CA CYS A 117 -4.10 14.19 -4.28
C CYS A 117 -2.60 14.33 -3.95
N GLY A 118 -2.18 15.37 -3.24
CA GLY A 118 -0.82 15.53 -2.70
C GLY A 118 0.29 15.82 -3.72
N MET A 119 -0.07 16.04 -4.99
CA MET A 119 0.86 16.31 -6.08
C MET A 119 0.99 17.80 -6.35
N LYS A 120 2.22 18.28 -6.48
CA LYS A 120 2.47 19.67 -6.85
C LYS A 120 1.95 19.95 -8.26
N GLU A 121 1.34 21.11 -8.47
CA GLU A 121 0.69 21.49 -9.72
C GLU A 121 1.65 21.43 -10.91
N GLU A 122 2.90 21.87 -10.74
CA GLU A 122 3.92 21.83 -11.79
C GLU A 122 4.26 20.40 -12.25
N LEU A 123 4.15 19.40 -11.36
CA LEU A 123 4.38 18.00 -11.69
C LEU A 123 3.18 17.41 -12.44
N VAL A 124 1.96 17.82 -12.08
CA VAL A 124 0.74 17.42 -12.78
C VAL A 124 0.74 17.97 -14.21
N VAL A 125 1.07 19.25 -14.39
CA VAL A 125 1.19 19.87 -15.72
C VAL A 125 2.25 19.16 -16.55
N ARG A 126 3.43 18.87 -15.97
CA ARG A 126 4.49 18.13 -16.65
C ARG A 126 4.05 16.73 -17.06
N ALA A 127 3.37 15.98 -16.19
CA ALA A 127 2.90 14.63 -16.49
C ALA A 127 1.88 14.63 -17.65
N LYS A 128 0.91 15.55 -17.62
CA LYS A 128 -0.06 15.77 -18.71
C LYS A 128 0.63 16.08 -20.05
N GLY A 129 1.69 16.89 -20.03
CA GLY A 129 2.45 17.22 -21.24
C GLY A 129 3.29 16.06 -21.79
N LEU A 130 3.61 15.05 -20.97
CA LEU A 130 4.35 13.86 -21.39
C LEU A 130 3.43 12.77 -21.94
N ASP A 131 2.20 12.65 -21.43
CA ASP A 131 1.24 11.63 -21.81
C ASP A 131 -0.19 12.08 -21.44
N GLU A 132 -1.12 12.12 -22.40
CA GLU A 132 -2.51 12.48 -22.14
C GLU A 132 -3.19 11.50 -21.17
N ASN A 133 -2.73 10.24 -21.13
CA ASN A 133 -3.25 9.18 -20.25
C ASN A 133 -2.39 8.96 -18.99
N TRP A 134 -1.59 9.94 -18.58
CA TRP A 134 -0.62 9.83 -17.48
C TRP A 134 -1.19 9.27 -16.16
N SER A 135 -2.47 9.53 -15.86
CA SER A 135 -3.13 9.11 -14.62
C SER A 135 -3.71 7.69 -14.67
N THR A 136 -3.78 7.06 -15.83
CA THR A 136 -4.49 5.77 -16.02
C THR A 136 -3.64 4.66 -16.63
N ASN A 137 -2.48 4.98 -17.20
CA ASN A 137 -1.66 4.02 -17.95
C ASN A 137 -0.61 3.25 -17.11
N GLY A 138 -0.46 3.56 -15.83
CA GLY A 138 0.48 2.88 -14.93
C GLY A 138 1.96 3.26 -15.08
N ARG A 139 2.30 4.22 -15.95
CA ARG A 139 3.70 4.65 -16.19
C ARG A 139 4.22 5.65 -15.17
N PHE A 140 3.31 6.34 -14.50
CA PHE A 140 3.62 7.33 -13.46
C PHE A 140 3.39 6.72 -12.09
N GLY A 141 4.12 7.22 -11.08
CA GLY A 141 3.99 6.75 -9.71
C GLY A 141 4.10 7.86 -8.68
N VAL A 142 3.47 7.65 -7.53
CA VAL A 142 3.60 8.50 -6.34
C VAL A 142 4.02 7.68 -5.13
N VAL A 143 4.72 8.37 -4.24
CA VAL A 143 5.02 7.94 -2.87
C VAL A 143 4.49 9.04 -1.96
N HIS A 144 3.38 8.78 -1.28
CA HIS A 144 2.79 9.76 -0.36
C HIS A 144 2.91 9.27 1.06
N PHE A 145 3.34 10.17 1.95
CA PHE A 145 3.47 9.92 3.37
C PHE A 145 2.52 10.82 4.14
N SER A 146 1.88 10.27 5.17
CA SER A 146 1.11 11.00 6.16
C SER A 146 1.50 10.49 7.55
N ARG A 147 1.46 11.37 8.55
CA ARG A 147 1.68 11.00 9.95
C ARG A 147 0.52 10.17 10.53
N GLY A 148 -0.57 10.02 9.77
CA GLY A 148 -1.80 9.43 10.27
C GLY A 148 -2.55 10.36 11.22
N HIS A 149 -3.68 9.87 11.71
CA HIS A 149 -4.44 10.49 12.77
C HIS A 149 -3.71 10.18 14.07
N GLY A 150 -2.75 11.03 14.41
CA GLY A 150 -2.05 10.94 15.68
C GLY A 150 -3.05 10.99 16.83
N LEU A 151 -2.74 10.26 17.91
CA LEU A 151 -3.18 10.70 19.24
C LEU A 151 -2.51 12.03 19.59
#